data_AF-A0A1G2Z9A9-F1
#
_entry.id   AF-A0A1G2Z9A9-F1
#
_cell.length_a   1.000
_cell.length_b   1.000
_cell.length_c   1.000
_cell.angle_alpha   90.00
_cell.angle_beta   90.00
_cell.angle_gamma   90.00
#
_symmetry.space_group_name_H-M   'P 1'
#
loop_
_entity.id
_entity.type
_entity.pdbx_description
1 polymer ?
#
loop_
_entity_poly.entity_id
_entity_poly.type
_entity_poly.pdbx_seq_one_letter_code
_entity_poly.pdbx_strand_id
1 'polypeptide(L)'
;MINTKQIWRASIIIVLCVSLGLSAMTISQDGQARATIVVAPDAPEPEQHAAKELASFLGQITDAQFKLANQEEQEASCIFVGPGAAKWADEPPATEGLGAEGIVIKTVGDDLVLTGGQPRGTLYAVYTLLEDRLGCRWWSSTESTIPKMATVNVDKIDVRYVPPLEYRSPYWFDAFDGDWAARSKCNGQGHRLTSTHGGKHIYEGFVHTFYPLIPPEKYFAQHPEWFSEIKGTRTTDRAQLCLTNEEMRKELVKNLKERLRNNPSATIASVSQNDWHGNCQCKNCAAVEQEEGSPAGLMLRFVNAVAADIEQEFPHVAISTLAYQYTRKPPAITKPRPNVVVQLCSIECSFCKPLADERNKAFRDDIIGWSKMCDRLYIWDYTTNFRHHIMPHPNLRVLGPNVKFFADHNVKGIFEQGAYTTNGAEMAELRAWVLAKLLWDPSRDGEALINEFIDGYYGAAAPQIKAYLKVTHDAVEQGGDWLGCFENNTAKFLNLDTLTQGWHHLKAAETALQDDPTLRFRVQVAQLPVMYTFMTRWDNMRGAAKAANAEWPMPESIKETYEQFLTIAKKKNVTRLNEWQEGFSTLDKAVERAGSQ
;
A
#
# COMPACT_ATOMS: atom_id res chain seq x y z
N MET A 1 -53.69 -64.45 -19.96
CA MET A 1 -54.71 -64.25 -18.92
C MET A 1 -54.02 -63.69 -17.68
N ILE A 2 -54.34 -62.44 -17.34
CA ILE A 2 -54.30 -61.74 -16.02
C ILE A 2 -53.13 -62.07 -15.07
N ASN A 3 -52.31 -61.07 -14.67
CA ASN A 3 -52.45 -60.49 -13.31
C ASN A 3 -51.65 -59.20 -13.04
N THR A 4 -52.43 -58.17 -12.75
CA THR A 4 -52.36 -57.04 -11.80
C THR A 4 -51.08 -56.73 -11.01
N LYS A 5 -50.72 -55.44 -11.03
CA LYS A 5 -49.64 -54.75 -10.28
C LYS A 5 -49.92 -54.67 -8.77
N GLN A 6 -48.90 -54.92 -7.95
CA GLN A 6 -48.83 -54.53 -6.53
C GLN A 6 -47.85 -53.37 -6.35
N ILE A 7 -48.31 -52.33 -5.66
CA ILE A 7 -47.55 -51.14 -5.25
C ILE A 7 -46.93 -51.43 -3.89
N TRP A 8 -45.60 -51.35 -3.77
CA TRP A 8 -44.90 -51.36 -2.49
C TRP A 8 -44.42 -49.95 -2.14
N ARG A 9 -44.80 -49.49 -0.94
CA ARG A 9 -44.33 -48.26 -0.31
C ARG A 9 -42.92 -48.51 0.25
N ALA A 10 -41.95 -47.68 -0.12
CA ALA A 10 -40.65 -47.60 0.54
C ALA A 10 -40.60 -46.29 1.34
N SER A 11 -40.48 -46.42 2.67
CA SER A 11 -40.24 -45.32 3.59
C SER A 11 -38.81 -44.82 3.43
N ILE A 12 -38.64 -43.55 3.07
CA ILE A 12 -37.34 -42.86 3.07
C ILE A 12 -37.12 -42.28 4.48
N ILE A 13 -36.13 -42.80 5.19
CA ILE A 13 -35.59 -42.20 6.40
C ILE A 13 -34.62 -41.11 5.96
N ILE A 14 -35.00 -39.85 6.15
CA ILE A 14 -34.10 -38.70 6.01
C ILE A 14 -33.29 -38.62 7.30
N VAL A 15 -32.01 -38.99 7.25
CA VAL A 15 -31.06 -38.68 8.32
C VAL A 15 -30.58 -37.24 8.08
N LEU A 16 -31.12 -36.29 8.85
CA LEU A 16 -30.54 -34.97 8.99
C LEU A 16 -29.22 -35.11 9.78
N CYS A 17 -28.09 -35.09 9.08
CA CYS A 17 -26.80 -34.80 9.72
C CYS A 17 -26.76 -33.31 10.06
N VAL A 18 -27.24 -32.96 11.25
CA VAL A 18 -26.90 -31.68 11.89
C VAL A 18 -25.45 -31.81 12.35
N SER A 19 -24.52 -31.17 11.64
CA SER A 19 -23.18 -30.92 12.19
C SER A 19 -23.34 -29.93 13.33
N LEU A 20 -23.45 -30.43 14.56
CA LEU A 20 -23.24 -29.65 15.78
C LEU A 20 -21.76 -29.24 15.80
N GLY A 21 -21.43 -28.15 15.13
CA GLY A 21 -20.19 -27.43 15.40
C GLY A 21 -20.26 -26.96 16.84
N LEU A 22 -19.35 -27.44 17.69
CA LEU A 22 -19.19 -26.95 19.05
C LEU A 22 -18.56 -25.54 18.96
N SER A 23 -19.40 -24.52 18.80
CA SER A 23 -18.99 -23.12 18.92
C SER A 23 -18.41 -22.88 20.30
N ALA A 24 -17.29 -22.17 20.38
CA ALA A 24 -16.68 -21.81 21.67
C ALA A 24 -17.41 -20.63 22.33
N MET A 25 -17.98 -19.73 21.53
CA MET A 25 -18.69 -18.56 22.02
C MET A 25 -19.82 -18.17 21.07
N THR A 26 -20.95 -17.75 21.63
CA THR A 26 -22.06 -17.13 20.89
C THR A 26 -22.03 -15.62 21.10
N ILE A 27 -21.67 -14.85 20.07
CA ILE A 27 -21.63 -13.38 20.13
C ILE A 27 -23.05 -12.81 20.00
N SER A 28 -23.84 -13.36 19.07
CA SER A 28 -25.24 -13.01 18.89
C SER A 28 -26.07 -14.23 18.53
N GLN A 29 -27.36 -14.17 18.83
CA GLN A 29 -28.32 -15.20 18.45
C GLN A 29 -29.65 -14.54 18.08
N ASP A 30 -30.17 -14.88 16.90
CA ASP A 30 -31.47 -14.41 16.41
C ASP A 30 -31.63 -12.87 16.46
N GLY A 31 -30.54 -12.15 16.16
CA GLY A 31 -30.52 -10.68 16.14
C GLY A 31 -30.42 -10.04 17.54
N GLN A 32 -30.10 -10.82 18.57
CA GLN A 32 -29.87 -10.33 19.93
C GLN A 32 -28.41 -10.53 20.34
N ALA A 33 -27.82 -9.51 20.97
CA ALA A 33 -26.47 -9.62 21.54
C ALA A 33 -26.49 -10.62 22.71
N ARG A 34 -25.54 -11.55 22.71
CA ARG A 34 -25.33 -12.54 23.77
C ARG A 34 -24.04 -12.31 24.54
N ALA A 35 -23.16 -11.44 24.03
CA ALA A 35 -21.92 -11.08 24.67
C ALA A 35 -21.83 -9.58 25.00
N THR A 36 -21.16 -9.25 26.10
CA THR A 36 -20.80 -7.88 26.49
C THR A 36 -19.39 -7.57 26.00
N ILE A 37 -19.17 -6.40 25.40
CA ILE A 37 -17.83 -5.96 25.00
C ILE A 37 -17.23 -5.18 26.17
N VAL A 38 -16.06 -5.61 26.62
CA VAL A 38 -15.41 -5.10 27.83
C VAL A 38 -14.08 -4.45 27.47
N VAL A 39 -13.87 -3.20 27.89
CA VAL A 39 -12.61 -2.46 27.73
C VAL A 39 -12.22 -1.81 29.05
N ALA A 40 -10.95 -1.81 29.42
CA ALA A 40 -10.52 -1.26 30.69
C ALA A 40 -10.82 0.26 30.78
N PRO A 41 -11.20 0.80 31.96
CA PRO A 41 -11.59 2.21 32.09
C PRO A 41 -10.43 3.17 31.84
N ASP A 42 -9.20 2.73 32.08
CA ASP A 42 -7.94 3.45 31.83
C ASP A 42 -7.29 3.07 30.49
N ALA A 43 -7.99 2.31 29.64
CA ALA A 43 -7.47 1.93 28.34
C ALA A 43 -7.16 3.17 27.47
N PRO A 44 -6.02 3.18 26.75
CA PRO A 44 -5.66 4.29 25.87
C PRO A 44 -6.67 4.45 24.73
N GLU A 45 -6.66 5.64 24.11
CA GLU A 45 -7.61 6.02 23.06
C GLU A 45 -7.82 4.97 21.95
N PRO A 46 -6.77 4.32 21.39
CA PRO A 46 -6.94 3.30 20.36
C PRO A 46 -7.70 2.05 20.82
N GLU A 47 -7.56 1.66 22.09
CA GLU A 47 -8.25 0.49 22.64
C GLU A 47 -9.73 0.81 22.90
N GLN A 48 -10.03 2.01 23.39
CA GLN A 48 -11.42 2.46 23.50
C GLN A 48 -12.09 2.60 22.13
N HIS A 49 -11.35 3.09 21.14
CA HIS A 49 -11.84 3.15 19.77
C HIS A 49 -12.07 1.75 19.19
N ALA A 50 -11.16 0.80 19.43
CA ALA A 50 -11.31 -0.59 19.02
C ALA A 50 -12.60 -1.24 19.56
N ALA A 51 -12.92 -1.03 20.84
CA ALA A 51 -14.17 -1.52 21.43
C ALA A 51 -15.42 -0.91 20.76
N LYS A 52 -15.37 0.39 20.44
CA LYS A 52 -16.46 1.11 19.74
C LYS A 52 -16.63 0.62 18.30
N GLU A 53 -15.54 0.44 17.56
CA GLU A 53 -15.56 -0.11 16.20
C GLU A 53 -16.14 -1.53 16.21
N LEU A 54 -15.72 -2.38 17.15
CA LEU A 54 -16.25 -3.72 17.31
C LEU A 54 -17.76 -3.70 17.55
N ALA A 55 -18.25 -2.91 18.51
CA ALA A 55 -19.68 -2.78 18.79
C ALA A 55 -20.47 -2.28 17.57
N SER A 56 -19.93 -1.28 16.87
CA SER A 56 -20.53 -0.70 15.66
C SER A 56 -20.66 -1.72 14.54
N PHE A 57 -19.59 -2.45 14.22
CA PHE A 57 -19.61 -3.44 13.14
C PHE A 57 -20.42 -4.68 13.50
N LEU A 58 -20.33 -5.18 14.74
CA LEU A 58 -21.20 -6.26 15.17
C LEU A 58 -22.68 -5.85 15.08
N GLY A 59 -23.02 -4.62 15.46
CA GLY A 59 -24.39 -4.11 15.27
C GLY A 59 -24.80 -4.02 13.79
N GLN A 60 -23.90 -3.62 12.90
CA GLN A 60 -24.16 -3.66 11.46
C GLN A 60 -24.29 -5.09 10.91
N ILE A 61 -23.54 -6.06 11.45
CA ILE A 61 -23.59 -7.46 11.01
C ILE A 61 -24.90 -8.13 11.46
N THR A 62 -25.30 -7.90 12.72
CA THR A 62 -26.35 -8.70 13.37
C THR A 62 -27.67 -7.95 13.58
N ASP A 63 -27.70 -6.65 13.30
CA ASP A 63 -28.78 -5.71 13.67
C ASP A 63 -29.06 -5.63 15.19
N ALA A 64 -28.15 -6.16 16.02
CA ALA A 64 -28.25 -6.13 17.48
C ALA A 64 -27.55 -4.90 18.08
N GLN A 65 -27.91 -4.56 19.32
CA GLN A 65 -27.20 -3.53 20.10
C GLN A 65 -26.23 -4.20 21.06
N PHE A 66 -24.93 -3.89 20.93
CA PHE A 66 -23.89 -4.42 21.80
C PHE A 66 -23.54 -3.44 22.91
N LYS A 67 -23.55 -3.94 24.15
CA LYS A 67 -23.20 -3.17 25.35
C LYS A 67 -21.69 -3.03 25.46
N LEU A 68 -21.22 -1.81 25.72
CA LEU A 68 -19.86 -1.54 26.18
C LEU A 68 -19.84 -1.47 27.72
N ALA A 69 -18.96 -2.24 28.35
CA ALA A 69 -18.73 -2.22 29.79
C ALA A 69 -17.26 -1.93 30.10
N ASN A 70 -17.02 -1.40 31.31
CA ASN A 70 -15.68 -1.05 31.81
C ASN A 70 -15.19 -1.97 32.94
N GLN A 71 -15.88 -3.08 33.16
CA GLN A 71 -15.56 -4.13 34.11
C GLN A 71 -16.19 -5.44 33.59
N GLU A 72 -15.67 -6.59 34.04
CA GLU A 72 -16.23 -7.89 33.72
C GLU A 72 -17.69 -8.05 34.19
N GLU A 73 -18.46 -8.89 33.51
CA GLU A 73 -19.81 -9.29 33.91
C GLU A 73 -19.85 -10.81 34.08
N GLN A 74 -19.95 -11.30 35.32
CA GLN A 74 -19.85 -12.73 35.63
C GLN A 74 -20.98 -13.60 35.04
N GLU A 75 -22.10 -13.00 34.66
CA GLU A 75 -23.29 -13.73 34.17
C GLU A 75 -23.41 -13.76 32.64
N ALA A 76 -22.49 -13.11 31.90
CA ALA A 76 -22.54 -13.02 30.45
C ALA A 76 -21.15 -13.28 29.82
N SER A 77 -21.13 -13.95 28.67
CA SER A 77 -19.92 -14.08 27.88
C SER A 77 -19.36 -12.70 27.54
N CYS A 78 -18.05 -12.54 27.70
CA CYS A 78 -17.35 -11.28 27.52
C CYS A 78 -16.45 -11.31 26.29
N ILE A 79 -16.42 -10.19 25.56
CA ILE A 79 -15.38 -9.90 24.57
C ILE A 79 -14.43 -8.87 25.18
N PHE A 80 -13.29 -9.32 25.70
CA PHE A 80 -12.28 -8.47 26.31
C PHE A 80 -11.41 -7.79 25.24
N VAL A 81 -11.42 -6.46 25.22
CA VAL A 81 -10.70 -5.64 24.23
C VAL A 81 -9.55 -4.90 24.92
N GLY A 82 -8.33 -5.30 24.58
CA GLY A 82 -7.07 -4.70 25.04
C GLY A 82 -6.41 -5.42 26.21
N PRO A 83 -5.11 -5.14 26.48
CA PRO A 83 -4.35 -5.83 27.52
C PRO A 83 -4.87 -5.60 28.93
N GLY A 84 -5.51 -4.45 29.20
CA GLY A 84 -6.13 -4.17 30.48
C GLY A 84 -7.32 -5.09 30.76
N ALA A 85 -8.26 -5.16 29.81
CA ALA A 85 -9.46 -6.00 29.92
C ALA A 85 -9.14 -7.49 29.85
N ALA A 86 -8.12 -7.88 29.07
CA ALA A 86 -7.70 -9.28 28.93
C ALA A 86 -7.35 -9.96 30.26
N LYS A 87 -6.92 -9.19 31.28
CA LYS A 87 -6.58 -9.71 32.62
C LYS A 87 -7.76 -10.28 33.40
N TRP A 88 -8.99 -9.98 32.97
CA TRP A 88 -10.22 -10.49 33.57
C TRP A 88 -10.64 -11.85 33.00
N ALA A 89 -9.99 -12.33 31.94
CA ALA A 89 -10.18 -13.70 31.47
C ALA A 89 -9.49 -14.70 32.41
N ASP A 90 -10.05 -15.91 32.56
CA ASP A 90 -9.51 -16.98 33.41
C ASP A 90 -8.06 -17.39 33.06
N GLU A 91 -7.69 -17.31 31.78
CA GLU A 91 -6.35 -17.59 31.26
C GLU A 91 -5.90 -16.49 30.27
N PRO A 92 -5.45 -15.32 30.77
CA PRO A 92 -5.13 -14.18 29.91
C PRO A 92 -3.96 -14.53 28.98
N PRO A 93 -4.05 -14.22 27.68
CA PRO A 93 -2.96 -14.50 26.74
C PRO A 93 -1.73 -13.63 27.00
N ALA A 94 -0.56 -14.22 26.77
CA ALA A 94 0.74 -13.56 26.83
C ALA A 94 0.88 -12.45 25.77
N THR A 95 1.37 -11.27 26.17
CA THR A 95 1.57 -10.10 25.27
C THR A 95 3.04 -9.78 25.00
N GLU A 96 3.96 -10.51 25.61
CA GLU A 96 5.40 -10.36 25.45
C GLU A 96 5.80 -10.55 23.99
N GLY A 97 6.68 -9.70 23.46
CA GLY A 97 7.20 -9.83 22.10
C GLY A 97 6.22 -9.45 20.97
N LEU A 98 5.06 -8.85 21.29
CA LEU A 98 4.12 -8.35 20.26
C LEU A 98 4.55 -7.02 19.63
N GLY A 99 5.56 -6.33 20.20
CA GLY A 99 5.94 -5.01 19.74
C GLY A 99 4.77 -4.01 19.83
N ALA A 100 4.66 -3.12 18.84
CA ALA A 100 3.62 -2.09 18.85
C ALA A 100 2.29 -2.50 18.16
N GLU A 101 2.32 -3.60 17.41
CA GLU A 101 1.27 -3.92 16.43
C GLU A 101 0.93 -5.41 16.35
N GLY A 102 1.67 -6.27 17.05
CA GLY A 102 1.34 -7.68 17.15
C GLY A 102 0.00 -7.89 17.86
N ILE A 103 -0.71 -8.94 17.48
CA ILE A 103 -2.09 -9.22 17.88
C ILE A 103 -2.20 -10.59 18.53
N VAL A 104 -3.20 -10.73 19.40
CA VAL A 104 -3.71 -12.01 19.89
C VAL A 104 -5.24 -12.00 19.84
N ILE A 105 -5.82 -13.05 19.26
CA ILE A 105 -7.26 -13.31 19.22
C ILE A 105 -7.46 -14.72 19.77
N LYS A 106 -8.04 -14.83 20.96
CA LYS A 106 -8.12 -16.12 21.66
C LYS A 106 -9.46 -16.31 22.36
N THR A 107 -10.10 -17.46 22.14
CA THR A 107 -11.23 -17.91 22.98
C THR A 107 -10.70 -18.50 24.28
N VAL A 108 -11.28 -18.09 25.42
CA VAL A 108 -10.94 -18.59 26.77
C VAL A 108 -12.26 -18.92 27.47
N GLY A 109 -12.53 -20.20 27.70
CA GLY A 109 -13.87 -20.63 28.14
C GLY A 109 -14.93 -20.21 27.13
N ASP A 110 -15.95 -19.47 27.60
CA ASP A 110 -17.02 -18.89 26.80
C ASP A 110 -16.73 -17.42 26.39
N ASP A 111 -15.51 -16.92 26.66
CA ASP A 111 -15.10 -15.55 26.37
C ASP A 111 -14.18 -15.47 25.14
N LEU A 112 -14.06 -14.25 24.60
CA LEU A 112 -13.13 -13.91 23.52
C LEU A 112 -12.21 -12.76 23.96
N VAL A 113 -10.91 -12.97 23.84
CA VAL A 113 -9.90 -11.94 24.10
C VAL A 113 -9.34 -11.41 22.78
N LEU A 114 -9.43 -10.10 22.59
CA LEU A 114 -8.85 -9.33 21.49
C LEU A 114 -7.83 -8.36 22.07
N THR A 115 -6.55 -8.71 22.02
CA THR A 115 -5.47 -7.93 22.65
C THR A 115 -4.27 -7.80 21.73
N GLY A 116 -3.32 -6.93 22.06
CA GLY A 116 -2.13 -6.74 21.26
C GLY A 116 -1.11 -5.80 21.86
N GLY A 117 -0.02 -5.61 21.12
CA GLY A 117 1.00 -4.60 21.40
C GLY A 117 0.45 -3.18 21.30
N GLN A 118 0.99 -2.25 22.09
CA GLN A 118 0.54 -0.85 22.07
C GLN A 118 1.40 0.02 21.13
N PRO A 119 0.82 0.95 20.36
CA PRO A 119 -0.55 1.44 20.52
C PRO A 119 -1.60 0.82 19.57
N ARG A 120 -1.24 -0.02 18.60
CA ARG A 120 -2.16 -0.41 17.49
C ARG A 120 -2.63 -1.86 17.50
N GLY A 121 -1.95 -2.76 18.19
CA GLY A 121 -2.21 -4.20 18.15
C GLY A 121 -3.65 -4.57 18.52
N THR A 122 -4.23 -4.00 19.59
CA THR A 122 -5.62 -4.26 19.96
C THR A 122 -6.62 -3.88 18.86
N LEU A 123 -6.44 -2.70 18.25
CA LEU A 123 -7.28 -2.23 17.15
C LEU A 123 -7.15 -3.17 15.94
N TYR A 124 -5.93 -3.61 15.63
CA TYR A 124 -5.70 -4.57 14.55
C TYR A 124 -6.24 -5.98 14.86
N ALA A 125 -6.28 -6.40 16.12
CA ALA A 125 -6.92 -7.66 16.53
C ALA A 125 -8.43 -7.61 16.26
N VAL A 126 -9.09 -6.50 16.60
CA VAL A 126 -10.51 -6.26 16.28
C VAL A 126 -10.75 -6.31 14.78
N TYR A 127 -9.95 -5.57 13.98
CA TYR A 127 -10.12 -5.59 12.53
C TYR A 127 -9.81 -6.94 11.89
N THR A 128 -8.89 -7.72 12.45
CA THR A 128 -8.59 -9.08 11.99
C THR A 128 -9.75 -10.03 12.29
N LEU A 129 -10.40 -9.95 13.45
CA LEU A 129 -11.61 -10.72 13.73
C LEU A 129 -12.73 -10.37 12.74
N LEU A 130 -12.99 -9.07 12.57
CA LEU A 130 -14.04 -8.57 11.68
C LEU A 130 -13.81 -9.01 10.23
N GLU A 131 -12.56 -8.97 9.76
CA GLU A 131 -12.19 -9.36 8.40
C GLU A 131 -12.18 -10.88 8.21
N ASP A 132 -11.40 -11.61 9.00
CA ASP A 132 -11.05 -13.01 8.72
C ASP A 132 -12.09 -14.00 9.26
N ARG A 133 -12.86 -13.60 10.28
CA ARG A 133 -13.91 -14.46 10.88
C ARG A 133 -15.31 -14.00 10.55
N LEU A 134 -15.53 -12.69 10.45
CA LEU A 134 -16.87 -12.15 10.26
C LEU A 134 -17.12 -11.64 8.84
N GLY A 135 -16.13 -11.62 7.96
CA GLY A 135 -16.30 -11.36 6.53
C GLY A 135 -16.44 -9.88 6.15
N CYS A 136 -16.14 -8.95 7.05
CA CYS A 136 -16.10 -7.53 6.71
C CYS A 136 -15.00 -7.24 5.68
N ARG A 137 -15.31 -6.38 4.70
CA ARG A 137 -14.35 -5.91 3.71
C ARG A 137 -14.48 -4.40 3.54
N TRP A 138 -13.35 -3.69 3.63
CA TRP A 138 -13.27 -2.26 3.34
C TRP A 138 -12.46 -2.10 2.06
N TRP A 139 -13.14 -2.06 0.91
CA TRP A 139 -12.53 -2.08 -0.41
C TRP A 139 -11.82 -0.75 -0.73
N SER A 140 -12.40 0.37 -0.33
CA SER A 140 -11.83 1.71 -0.48
C SER A 140 -12.25 2.59 0.69
N SER A 141 -11.79 3.85 0.72
CA SER A 141 -12.20 4.84 1.72
C SER A 141 -13.72 5.06 1.79
N THR A 142 -14.45 4.73 0.73
CA THR A 142 -15.91 4.93 0.64
C THR A 142 -16.71 3.65 0.51
N GLU A 143 -16.09 2.52 0.14
CA GLU A 143 -16.81 1.29 -0.19
C GLU A 143 -16.46 0.16 0.76
N SER A 144 -17.49 -0.49 1.30
CA SER A 144 -17.34 -1.66 2.15
C SER A 144 -18.43 -2.69 1.90
N THR A 145 -18.16 -3.93 2.27
CA THR A 145 -19.13 -5.01 2.35
C THR A 145 -19.15 -5.48 3.80
N ILE A 146 -20.28 -5.24 4.47
CA ILE A 146 -20.55 -5.73 5.82
C ILE A 146 -21.61 -6.83 5.70
N PRO A 147 -21.29 -8.10 6.02
CA PRO A 147 -22.22 -9.20 5.87
C PRO A 147 -23.36 -9.12 6.89
N LYS A 148 -24.50 -9.74 6.57
CA LYS A 148 -25.67 -9.80 7.44
C LYS A 148 -25.85 -11.20 8.01
N MET A 149 -25.77 -11.32 9.33
CA MET A 149 -25.85 -12.60 10.06
C MET A 149 -26.52 -12.37 11.42
N ALA A 150 -27.74 -12.86 11.62
CA ALA A 150 -28.46 -12.69 12.89
C ALA A 150 -27.79 -13.44 14.06
N THR A 151 -27.17 -14.59 13.77
CA THR A 151 -26.47 -15.44 14.73
C THR A 151 -25.00 -15.50 14.37
N VAL A 152 -24.15 -15.08 15.30
CA VAL A 152 -22.69 -15.09 15.15
C VAL A 152 -22.10 -15.99 16.22
N ASN A 153 -21.51 -17.09 15.76
CA ASN A 153 -20.78 -18.03 16.59
C ASN A 153 -19.29 -17.94 16.24
N VAL A 154 -18.44 -17.98 17.26
CA VAL A 154 -16.99 -18.06 17.11
C VAL A 154 -16.54 -19.42 17.59
N ASP A 155 -15.93 -20.18 16.68
CA ASP A 155 -15.27 -21.45 17.00
C ASP A 155 -14.01 -21.19 17.84
N LYS A 156 -13.47 -22.25 18.45
CA LYS A 156 -12.20 -22.14 19.20
C LYS A 156 -11.12 -21.52 18.33
N ILE A 157 -10.55 -20.42 18.80
CA ILE A 157 -9.53 -19.64 18.10
C ILE A 157 -8.37 -19.34 19.05
N ASP A 158 -7.15 -19.45 18.52
CA ASP A 158 -5.91 -19.01 19.17
C ASP A 158 -4.98 -18.51 18.08
N VAL A 159 -5.12 -17.23 17.73
CA VAL A 159 -4.30 -16.55 16.72
C VAL A 159 -3.35 -15.62 17.46
N ARG A 160 -2.07 -15.78 17.18
CA ARG A 160 -1.02 -14.83 17.55
C ARG A 160 -0.24 -14.45 16.32
N TYR A 161 -0.14 -13.16 16.02
CA TYR A 161 0.54 -12.67 14.82
C TYR A 161 1.34 -11.41 15.11
N VAL A 162 2.57 -11.34 14.58
CA VAL A 162 3.42 -10.15 14.62
C VAL A 162 3.79 -9.81 13.18
N PRO A 163 3.44 -8.61 12.67
CA PRO A 163 3.72 -8.27 11.29
C PRO A 163 5.24 -8.24 11.03
N PRO A 164 5.74 -8.85 9.94
CA PRO A 164 7.18 -8.88 9.65
C PRO A 164 7.72 -7.51 9.21
N LEU A 165 6.85 -6.61 8.76
CA LEU A 165 7.16 -5.26 8.33
C LEU A 165 6.76 -4.27 9.43
N GLU A 166 7.70 -3.45 9.91
CA GLU A 166 7.45 -2.37 10.87
C GLU A 166 6.86 -1.12 10.20
N TYR A 167 7.13 -0.88 8.90
CA TYR A 167 6.60 0.24 8.12
C TYR A 167 5.84 -0.25 6.89
N ARG A 168 4.57 0.12 6.75
CA ARG A 168 3.65 -0.31 5.69
C ARG A 168 2.92 0.90 5.13
N SER A 169 3.26 1.27 3.89
CA SER A 169 2.73 2.46 3.24
C SER A 169 2.29 2.18 1.80
N PRO A 170 1.08 1.64 1.57
CA PRO A 170 0.44 1.69 0.26
C PRO A 170 0.11 3.16 -0.07
N TYR A 171 1.02 3.84 -0.76
CA TYR A 171 0.99 5.30 -0.93
C TYR A 171 0.16 5.70 -2.15
N TRP A 172 -1.14 5.39 -2.07
CA TRP A 172 -2.17 5.73 -3.05
C TRP A 172 -3.14 6.74 -2.44
N PHE A 173 -3.72 7.64 -3.24
CA PHE A 173 -4.55 8.73 -2.72
C PHE A 173 -5.71 8.24 -1.81
N ASP A 174 -6.42 7.20 -2.23
CA ASP A 174 -7.53 6.61 -1.45
C ASP A 174 -7.05 6.02 -0.10
N ALA A 175 -5.83 5.49 -0.06
CA ALA A 175 -5.24 4.91 1.13
C ALA A 175 -4.87 5.95 2.20
N PHE A 176 -4.95 7.25 1.91
CA PHE A 176 -4.66 8.30 2.89
C PHE A 176 -5.81 8.55 3.86
N ASP A 177 -7.01 8.04 3.59
CA ASP A 177 -8.08 8.03 4.56
C ASP A 177 -7.67 7.30 5.86
N GLY A 178 -7.96 7.92 7.02
CA GLY A 178 -7.48 7.45 8.32
C GLY A 178 -8.14 6.15 8.75
N ASP A 179 -9.48 6.09 8.65
CA ASP A 179 -10.26 4.92 9.03
C ASP A 179 -9.92 3.73 8.12
N TRP A 180 -9.87 3.96 6.80
CA TRP A 180 -9.48 2.92 5.86
C TRP A 180 -8.06 2.42 6.10
N ALA A 181 -7.11 3.33 6.34
CA ALA A 181 -5.73 2.95 6.64
C ALA A 181 -5.63 2.12 7.93
N ALA A 182 -6.38 2.48 8.97
CA ALA A 182 -6.39 1.72 10.23
C ALA A 182 -7.01 0.32 10.05
N ARG A 183 -8.16 0.23 9.38
CA ARG A 183 -8.83 -1.04 9.04
C ARG A 183 -7.97 -1.95 8.15
N SER A 184 -7.16 -1.33 7.29
CA SER A 184 -6.20 -2.02 6.42
C SER A 184 -4.81 -2.19 7.03
N LYS A 185 -4.63 -1.79 8.31
CA LYS A 185 -3.43 -2.01 9.11
C LYS A 185 -2.16 -1.31 8.56
N CYS A 186 -2.37 -0.20 7.87
CA CYS A 186 -1.33 0.69 7.35
C CYS A 186 -0.81 1.63 8.45
N ASN A 187 0.45 2.05 8.37
CA ASN A 187 1.07 2.92 9.40
C ASN A 187 2.13 3.91 8.86
N GLY A 188 2.26 4.02 7.54
CA GLY A 188 3.10 5.01 6.87
C GLY A 188 2.71 6.48 7.12
N GLN A 189 3.67 7.37 6.90
CA GLN A 189 3.54 8.81 7.17
C GLN A 189 2.41 9.50 6.39
N GLY A 190 2.10 9.04 5.17
CA GLY A 190 1.08 9.64 4.32
C GLY A 190 -0.35 9.45 4.83
N HIS A 191 -0.60 8.42 5.63
CA HIS A 191 -1.95 8.10 6.09
C HIS A 191 -2.42 9.11 7.14
N ARG A 192 -3.69 9.54 7.07
CA ARG A 192 -4.29 10.49 8.01
C ARG A 192 -4.70 9.81 9.32
N LEU A 193 -3.80 8.99 9.87
CA LEU A 193 -3.94 8.36 11.17
C LEU A 193 -3.74 9.40 12.27
N THR A 194 -4.59 9.31 13.29
CA THR A 194 -4.62 10.18 14.48
C THR A 194 -4.27 9.37 15.74
N SER A 195 -4.25 10.00 16.91
CA SER A 195 -4.10 9.31 18.20
C SER A 195 -5.18 8.25 18.42
N THR A 196 -6.40 8.48 17.94
CA THR A 196 -7.53 7.52 17.93
C THR A 196 -7.17 6.19 17.25
N HIS A 197 -6.32 6.25 16.23
CA HIS A 197 -5.88 5.09 15.46
C HIS A 197 -4.56 4.50 15.97
N GLY A 198 -3.99 5.06 17.05
CA GLY A 198 -2.66 4.70 17.54
C GLY A 198 -1.50 5.34 16.78
N GLY A 199 -1.75 6.38 15.97
CA GLY A 199 -0.71 7.15 15.28
C GLY A 199 -0.02 6.42 14.13
N LYS A 200 1.13 6.94 13.70
CA LYS A 200 1.87 6.51 12.51
C LYS A 200 3.38 6.76 12.67
N HIS A 201 4.18 6.27 11.73
CA HIS A 201 5.56 6.73 11.58
C HIS A 201 5.59 8.18 11.10
N ILE A 202 6.42 9.01 11.74
CA ILE A 202 6.56 10.42 11.42
C ILE A 202 8.02 10.69 11.08
N TYR A 203 8.29 11.20 9.88
CA TYR A 203 9.62 11.66 9.50
C TYR A 203 9.80 13.15 9.81
N GLU A 204 11.00 13.48 10.28
CA GLU A 204 11.57 14.82 10.17
C GLU A 204 12.30 14.96 8.82
N GLY A 205 11.81 15.87 7.98
CA GLY A 205 12.11 15.88 6.54
C GLY A 205 11.55 14.64 5.82
N PHE A 206 11.72 14.53 4.51
CA PHE A 206 11.38 13.31 3.77
C PHE A 206 12.15 13.29 2.45
N VAL A 207 13.26 12.56 2.44
CA VAL A 207 14.27 12.47 1.37
C VAL A 207 14.83 13.81 0.87
N HIS A 208 15.92 13.75 0.10
CA HIS A 208 16.58 14.91 -0.51
C HIS A 208 16.86 16.05 0.47
N THR A 209 17.30 15.68 1.69
CA THR A 209 17.39 16.59 2.83
C THR A 209 18.74 17.26 3.00
N PHE A 210 19.75 16.92 2.21
CA PHE A 210 21.06 17.57 2.26
C PHE A 210 20.98 19.09 2.15
N TYR A 211 20.36 19.64 1.11
CA TYR A 211 20.25 21.09 0.98
C TYR A 211 19.24 21.73 1.95
N PRO A 212 18.10 21.11 2.28
CA PRO A 212 17.30 21.58 3.40
C PRO A 212 18.08 21.72 4.72
N LEU A 213 18.98 20.78 5.03
CA LEU A 213 19.78 20.80 6.26
C LEU A 213 21.03 21.69 6.14
N ILE A 214 21.59 21.86 4.95
CA ILE A 214 22.74 22.72 4.63
C ILE A 214 22.39 23.56 3.39
N PRO A 215 21.63 24.66 3.54
CA PRO A 215 21.19 25.45 2.40
C PRO A 215 22.36 26.13 1.68
N PRO A 216 22.55 25.88 0.36
CA PRO A 216 23.61 26.50 -0.44
C PRO A 216 23.69 28.02 -0.32
N GLU A 217 22.55 28.70 -0.35
CA GLU A 217 22.42 30.15 -0.27
C GLU A 217 22.96 30.73 1.05
N LYS A 218 22.99 29.92 2.12
CA LYS A 218 23.50 30.31 3.43
C LYS A 218 25.00 30.01 3.58
N TYR A 219 25.44 28.84 3.11
CA TYR A 219 26.75 28.32 3.46
C TYR A 219 27.78 28.35 2.33
N PHE A 220 27.39 28.28 1.05
CA PHE A 220 28.35 28.05 -0.04
C PHE A 220 29.37 29.18 -0.23
N ALA A 221 28.98 30.44 -0.05
CA ALA A 221 29.88 31.58 -0.24
C ALA A 221 31.04 31.61 0.77
N GLN A 222 30.80 31.14 2.00
CA GLN A 222 31.78 31.12 3.09
C GLN A 222 32.47 29.75 3.22
N HIS A 223 31.77 28.69 2.82
CA HIS A 223 32.20 27.30 2.97
C HIS A 223 32.03 26.50 1.68
N PRO A 224 32.66 26.89 0.56
CA PRO A 224 32.54 26.14 -0.70
C PRO A 224 33.03 24.69 -0.57
N GLU A 225 33.95 24.41 0.37
CA GLU A 225 34.49 23.08 0.68
C GLU A 225 33.49 22.12 1.34
N TRP A 226 32.34 22.62 1.81
CA TRP A 226 31.23 21.81 2.33
C TRP A 226 30.42 21.14 1.22
N PHE A 227 30.55 21.63 -0.01
CA PHE A 227 29.79 21.19 -1.17
C PHE A 227 30.66 20.38 -2.13
N SER A 228 30.01 19.69 -3.06
CA SER A 228 30.69 18.78 -3.97
C SER A 228 31.74 19.49 -4.82
N GLU A 229 32.89 18.85 -4.96
CA GLU A 229 33.84 19.15 -6.02
C GLU A 229 33.51 18.29 -7.24
N ILE A 230 33.24 18.89 -8.38
CA ILE A 230 32.97 18.18 -9.62
C ILE A 230 33.94 18.72 -10.67
N LYS A 231 34.75 17.82 -11.26
CA LYS A 231 35.80 18.19 -12.21
C LYS A 231 36.71 19.33 -11.70
N GLY A 232 37.05 19.28 -10.41
CA GLY A 232 37.93 20.26 -9.76
C GLY A 232 37.28 21.59 -9.36
N THR A 233 35.97 21.76 -9.54
CA THR A 233 35.25 22.99 -9.14
C THR A 233 34.21 22.68 -8.06
N ARG A 234 34.19 23.48 -7.00
CA ARG A 234 33.13 23.42 -5.97
C ARG A 234 31.86 24.02 -6.54
N THR A 235 30.74 23.30 -6.43
CA THR A 235 29.46 23.72 -7.01
C THR A 235 28.29 23.22 -6.18
N THR A 236 27.18 23.94 -6.29
CA THR A 236 25.88 23.57 -5.70
C THR A 236 24.87 23.18 -6.77
N ASP A 237 25.16 23.45 -8.05
CA ASP A 237 24.28 23.14 -9.18
C ASP A 237 24.22 21.63 -9.43
N ARG A 238 23.03 21.05 -9.24
CA ARG A 238 22.75 19.61 -9.38
C ARG A 238 23.78 18.72 -8.66
N ALA A 239 24.19 19.16 -7.47
CA ALA A 239 25.31 18.61 -6.72
C ALA A 239 24.94 18.15 -5.30
N GLN A 240 25.86 17.45 -4.66
CA GLN A 240 25.69 16.93 -3.30
C GLN A 240 26.54 17.70 -2.28
N LEU A 241 26.55 17.25 -1.03
CA LEU A 241 27.49 17.72 0.00
C LEU A 241 28.82 16.94 -0.06
N CYS A 242 29.89 17.54 0.47
CA CYS A 242 31.18 16.88 0.67
C CYS A 242 31.15 16.09 1.99
N LEU A 243 30.81 14.80 1.91
CA LEU A 243 30.54 13.96 3.09
C LEU A 243 31.77 13.62 3.95
N THR A 244 32.98 13.98 3.51
CA THR A 244 34.21 13.88 4.32
C THR A 244 34.57 15.18 5.05
N ASN A 245 33.72 16.21 5.00
CA ASN A 245 33.97 17.47 5.71
C ASN A 245 33.35 17.45 7.11
N GLU A 246 34.19 17.42 8.14
CA GLU A 246 33.75 17.31 9.55
C GLU A 246 33.03 18.56 10.07
N GLU A 247 33.42 19.77 9.64
CA GLU A 247 32.75 21.00 10.08
C GLU A 247 31.35 21.11 9.47
N MET A 248 31.19 20.72 8.20
CA MET A 248 29.88 20.59 7.56
C MET A 248 28.99 19.59 8.30
N ARG A 249 29.53 18.41 8.67
CA ARG A 249 28.79 17.39 9.41
C ARG A 249 28.28 17.91 10.75
N LYS A 250 29.11 18.64 11.50
CA LYS A 250 28.73 19.24 12.79
C LYS A 250 27.61 20.27 12.61
N GLU A 251 27.68 21.13 11.59
CA GLU A 251 26.61 22.09 11.30
C GLU A 251 25.32 21.37 10.85
N LEU A 252 25.42 20.29 10.08
CA LEU A 252 24.26 19.47 9.68
C LEU A 252 23.59 18.85 10.91
N VAL A 253 24.38 18.25 11.81
CA VAL A 253 23.86 17.68 13.07
C VAL A 253 23.18 18.74 13.91
N LYS A 254 23.77 19.93 14.04
CA LYS A 254 23.15 21.06 14.76
C LYS A 254 21.79 21.42 14.15
N ASN A 255 21.71 21.62 12.84
CA ASN A 255 20.48 21.97 12.14
C ASN A 255 19.42 20.86 12.25
N LEU A 256 19.86 19.59 12.21
CA LEU A 256 18.98 18.43 12.39
C LEU A 256 18.41 18.36 13.81
N LYS A 257 19.25 18.54 14.84
CA LYS A 257 18.79 18.57 16.24
C LYS A 257 17.79 19.69 16.49
N GLU A 258 18.00 20.86 15.90
CA GLU A 258 17.04 21.97 15.98
C GLU A 258 15.68 21.58 15.39
N ARG A 259 15.66 20.93 14.22
CA ARG A 259 14.42 20.43 13.62
C ARG A 259 13.74 19.36 14.48
N LEU A 260 14.50 18.42 15.02
CA LEU A 260 13.96 17.38 15.91
C LEU A 260 13.36 17.93 17.21
N ARG A 261 13.98 18.96 17.82
CA ARG A 261 13.38 19.66 18.97
C ARG A 261 12.04 20.31 18.62
N ASN A 262 11.89 20.79 17.39
CA ASN A 262 10.66 21.38 16.87
C ASN A 262 9.65 20.32 16.37
N ASN A 263 10.03 19.04 16.32
CA ASN A 263 9.18 17.93 15.94
C ASN A 263 9.40 16.72 16.89
N PRO A 264 8.96 16.81 18.16
CA PRO A 264 9.19 15.77 19.16
C PRO A 264 8.43 14.47 18.87
N SER A 265 7.55 14.46 17.85
CA SER A 265 6.80 13.28 17.42
C SER A 265 7.53 12.44 16.36
N ALA A 266 8.65 12.94 15.82
CA ALA A 266 9.43 12.24 14.82
C ALA A 266 9.94 10.91 15.36
N THR A 267 9.75 9.84 14.59
CA THR A 267 10.33 8.51 14.84
C THR A 267 11.49 8.23 13.90
N ILE A 268 11.56 8.97 12.78
CA ILE A 268 12.60 8.85 11.76
C ILE A 268 13.01 10.27 11.35
N ALA A 269 14.28 10.47 11.01
CA ALA A 269 14.73 11.72 10.39
C ALA A 269 15.51 11.40 9.12
N SER A 270 15.24 12.13 8.03
CA SER A 270 15.92 11.87 6.76
C SER A 270 17.21 12.67 6.64
N VAL A 271 18.32 11.97 6.39
CA VAL A 271 19.63 12.53 6.03
C VAL A 271 20.08 11.84 4.75
N SER A 272 19.74 12.42 3.61
CA SER A 272 19.85 11.75 2.31
C SER A 272 20.28 12.68 1.20
N GLN A 273 20.91 12.08 0.19
CA GLN A 273 21.34 12.75 -1.03
C GLN A 273 20.20 13.53 -1.69
N ASN A 274 20.53 14.66 -2.28
CA ASN A 274 19.63 15.39 -3.17
C ASN A 274 19.31 14.56 -4.43
N ASP A 275 18.25 14.90 -5.17
CA ASP A 275 17.80 14.15 -6.36
C ASP A 275 18.66 14.41 -7.62
N TRP A 276 19.98 14.28 -7.49
CA TRP A 276 20.96 14.54 -8.54
C TRP A 276 22.16 13.58 -8.48
N HIS A 277 22.87 13.47 -9.61
CA HIS A 277 24.04 12.59 -9.77
C HIS A 277 25.39 13.24 -9.41
N GLY A 278 25.40 14.52 -9.03
CA GLY A 278 26.64 15.27 -8.79
C GLY A 278 27.28 14.98 -7.42
N ASN A 279 27.68 13.74 -7.15
CA ASN A 279 28.42 13.40 -5.94
C ASN A 279 29.84 14.01 -5.93
N CYS A 280 30.37 14.24 -4.73
CA CYS A 280 31.65 14.92 -4.55
C CYS A 280 32.83 14.06 -5.01
N GLN A 281 33.66 14.58 -5.91
CA GLN A 281 34.83 13.93 -6.51
C GLN A 281 36.15 14.34 -5.86
N CYS A 282 36.11 15.06 -4.73
CA CYS A 282 37.33 15.48 -4.04
C CYS A 282 38.15 14.25 -3.59
N LYS A 283 39.46 14.43 -3.43
CA LYS A 283 40.40 13.34 -3.11
C LYS A 283 39.95 12.46 -1.93
N ASN A 284 39.38 13.06 -0.89
CA ASN A 284 38.97 12.34 0.32
C ASN A 284 37.71 11.50 0.07
N CYS A 285 36.68 12.06 -0.58
CA CYS A 285 35.48 11.31 -0.95
C CYS A 285 35.83 10.16 -1.90
N ALA A 286 36.60 10.44 -2.96
CA ALA A 286 37.00 9.44 -3.95
C ALA A 286 37.79 8.28 -3.33
N ALA A 287 38.66 8.55 -2.35
CA ALA A 287 39.41 7.52 -1.64
C ALA A 287 38.49 6.55 -0.89
N VAL A 288 37.45 7.07 -0.21
CA VAL A 288 36.46 6.24 0.50
C VAL A 288 35.60 5.43 -0.49
N GLU A 289 35.12 6.05 -1.57
CA GLU A 289 34.31 5.33 -2.57
C GLU A 289 35.11 4.19 -3.24
N GLN A 290 36.41 4.41 -3.50
CA GLN A 290 37.31 3.39 -4.02
C GLN A 290 37.52 2.24 -3.03
N GLU A 291 37.74 2.55 -1.75
CA GLU A 291 37.90 1.57 -0.68
C GLU A 291 36.65 0.69 -0.52
N GLU A 292 35.47 1.30 -0.59
CA GLU A 292 34.18 0.64 -0.39
C GLU A 292 33.65 -0.06 -1.65
N GLY A 293 34.18 0.26 -2.82
CA GLY A 293 33.70 -0.24 -4.12
C GLY A 293 32.28 0.23 -4.49
N SER A 294 31.76 1.24 -3.77
CA SER A 294 30.46 1.87 -3.98
C SER A 294 30.38 3.25 -3.29
N PRO A 295 29.76 4.27 -3.92
CA PRO A 295 29.44 5.54 -3.26
C PRO A 295 28.54 5.40 -2.01
N ALA A 296 27.80 4.31 -1.90
CA ALA A 296 27.00 4.00 -0.72
C ALA A 296 27.86 3.90 0.55
N GLY A 297 29.12 3.47 0.45
CA GLY A 297 30.00 3.35 1.62
C GLY A 297 30.33 4.71 2.23
N LEU A 298 30.59 5.72 1.39
CA LEU A 298 30.77 7.10 1.85
C LEU A 298 29.50 7.64 2.51
N MET A 299 28.32 7.38 1.90
CA MET A 299 27.03 7.75 2.49
C MET A 299 26.85 7.11 3.86
N LEU A 300 27.09 5.80 3.99
CA LEU A 300 26.92 5.06 5.25
C LEU A 300 27.88 5.56 6.34
N ARG A 301 29.16 5.82 6.02
CA ARG A 301 30.11 6.38 7.00
C ARG A 301 29.60 7.71 7.55
N PHE A 302 29.09 8.57 6.67
CA PHE A 302 28.54 9.87 7.06
C PHE A 302 27.28 9.73 7.93
N VAL A 303 26.27 8.98 7.48
CA VAL A 303 25.00 8.88 8.22
C VAL A 303 25.15 8.09 9.52
N ASN A 304 26.07 7.13 9.60
CA ASN A 304 26.41 6.47 10.86
C ASN A 304 26.97 7.46 11.88
N ALA A 305 27.84 8.40 11.46
CA ALA A 305 28.35 9.43 12.33
C ALA A 305 27.26 10.41 12.77
N VAL A 306 26.36 10.82 11.87
CA VAL A 306 25.19 11.65 12.21
C VAL A 306 24.25 10.94 13.20
N ALA A 307 23.97 9.66 12.96
CA ALA A 307 23.11 8.84 13.82
C ALA A 307 23.70 8.67 15.23
N ALA A 308 25.02 8.52 15.36
CA ALA A 308 25.70 8.49 16.65
C ALA A 308 25.58 9.82 17.40
N ASP A 309 25.73 10.96 16.70
CA ASP A 309 25.75 12.28 17.33
C ASP A 309 24.37 12.74 17.83
N ILE A 310 23.27 12.20 17.28
CA ILE A 310 21.92 12.53 17.75
C ILE A 310 21.40 11.58 18.83
N GLU A 311 21.97 10.38 18.95
CA GLU A 311 21.42 9.27 19.75
C GLU A 311 21.25 9.60 21.23
N GLN A 312 22.18 10.37 21.81
CA GLN A 312 22.09 10.77 23.22
C GLN A 312 20.85 11.61 23.53
N GLU A 313 20.42 12.46 22.59
CA GLU A 313 19.30 13.38 22.78
C GLU A 313 17.99 12.80 22.20
N PHE A 314 18.09 12.02 21.13
CA PHE A 314 16.95 11.45 20.40
C PHE A 314 17.08 9.93 20.23
N PRO A 315 17.13 9.14 21.32
CA PRO A 315 17.37 7.69 21.25
C PRO A 315 16.24 6.90 20.55
N HIS A 316 15.07 7.51 20.37
CA HIS A 316 13.90 6.94 19.71
C HIS A 316 13.83 7.25 18.20
N VAL A 317 14.76 8.08 17.69
CA VAL A 317 14.76 8.51 16.28
C VAL A 317 15.76 7.69 15.48
N ALA A 318 15.31 7.07 14.39
CA ALA A 318 16.19 6.47 13.40
C ALA A 318 16.61 7.48 12.33
N ILE A 319 17.86 7.42 11.84
CA ILE A 319 18.28 8.17 10.66
C ILE A 319 17.95 7.35 9.41
N SER A 320 17.15 7.89 8.50
CA SER A 320 16.94 7.31 7.18
C SER A 320 17.87 7.93 6.14
N THR A 321 18.39 7.10 5.25
CA THR A 321 19.13 7.53 4.06
C THR A 321 18.69 6.76 2.83
N LEU A 322 19.10 7.22 1.64
CA LEU A 322 18.77 6.59 0.37
C LEU A 322 19.89 5.67 -0.12
N ALA A 323 19.52 4.50 -0.63
CA ALA A 323 20.28 3.73 -1.60
C ALA A 323 19.58 3.90 -2.96
N TYR A 324 19.93 4.98 -3.66
CA TYR A 324 19.21 5.49 -4.82
C TYR A 324 20.19 5.98 -5.89
N GLN A 325 19.93 5.67 -7.16
CA GLN A 325 20.81 6.02 -8.28
C GLN A 325 22.27 5.61 -8.00
N TYR A 326 23.18 6.58 -7.82
CA TYR A 326 24.61 6.34 -7.64
C TYR A 326 24.98 5.67 -6.30
N THR A 327 24.10 5.68 -5.29
CA THR A 327 24.28 4.97 -4.00
C THR A 327 23.50 3.66 -3.91
N ARG A 328 22.88 3.19 -5.00
CA ARG A 328 22.01 2.01 -4.96
C ARG A 328 22.75 0.72 -4.59
N LYS A 329 23.96 0.53 -5.13
CA LYS A 329 24.77 -0.67 -4.90
C LYS A 329 25.31 -0.71 -3.46
N PRO A 330 25.14 -1.81 -2.71
CA PRO A 330 25.69 -1.92 -1.36
C PRO A 330 27.24 -1.82 -1.37
N PRO A 331 27.84 -1.20 -0.34
CA PRO A 331 29.29 -1.14 -0.22
C PRO A 331 29.88 -2.46 0.27
N ALA A 332 31.19 -2.61 0.19
CA ALA A 332 31.88 -3.83 0.58
C ALA A 332 32.18 -3.92 2.09
N ILE A 333 32.38 -2.79 2.78
CA ILE A 333 32.96 -2.77 4.13
C ILE A 333 31.98 -2.18 5.15
N THR A 334 31.53 -0.95 4.94
CA THR A 334 30.73 -0.23 5.96
C THR A 334 29.32 -0.81 6.08
N LYS A 335 28.91 -1.12 7.31
CA LYS A 335 27.54 -1.53 7.64
C LYS A 335 26.74 -0.38 8.28
N PRO A 336 25.42 -0.28 8.06
CA PRO A 336 24.57 0.66 8.78
C PRO A 336 24.56 0.40 10.29
N ARG A 337 24.45 1.44 11.12
CA ARG A 337 24.16 1.32 12.56
C ARG A 337 22.74 0.77 12.81
N PRO A 338 22.44 0.22 13.99
CA PRO A 338 21.08 -0.24 14.35
C PRO A 338 19.99 0.84 14.26
N ASN A 339 20.36 2.11 14.48
CA ASN A 339 19.46 3.26 14.34
C ASN A 339 19.53 3.93 12.95
N VAL A 340 20.05 3.24 11.92
CA VAL A 340 20.06 3.71 10.53
C VAL A 340 19.14 2.84 9.67
N VAL A 341 18.21 3.49 8.98
CA VAL A 341 17.32 2.90 7.97
C VAL A 341 17.90 3.20 6.59
N VAL A 342 18.19 2.17 5.80
CA VAL A 342 18.57 2.33 4.39
C VAL A 342 17.33 2.12 3.54
N GLN A 343 16.92 3.13 2.78
CA GLN A 343 15.78 3.05 1.87
C GLN A 343 16.26 2.84 0.43
N LEU A 344 16.10 1.63 -0.07
CA LEU A 344 16.51 1.20 -1.40
C LEU A 344 15.36 1.37 -2.40
N CYS A 345 15.62 2.05 -3.51
CA CYS A 345 14.60 2.43 -4.50
C CYS A 345 14.66 1.56 -5.76
N SER A 346 13.50 1.08 -6.23
CA SER A 346 13.38 0.20 -7.41
C SER A 346 13.17 0.94 -8.74
N ILE A 347 13.49 2.23 -8.82
CA ILE A 347 13.04 3.14 -9.89
C ILE A 347 13.43 2.69 -11.32
N GLU A 348 14.57 2.00 -11.46
CA GLU A 348 15.05 1.54 -12.77
C GLU A 348 14.44 0.20 -13.21
N CYS A 349 13.63 -0.45 -12.37
CA CYS A 349 13.12 -1.80 -12.62
C CYS A 349 12.00 -1.85 -13.67
N SER A 350 11.72 -3.07 -14.10
CA SER A 350 10.53 -3.40 -14.87
C SER A 350 9.47 -4.06 -13.96
N PHE A 351 8.26 -3.52 -13.98
CA PHE A 351 7.12 -3.93 -13.16
C PHE A 351 6.11 -4.82 -13.89
N CYS A 352 6.44 -5.30 -15.10
CA CYS A 352 5.66 -6.36 -15.76
C CYS A 352 6.23 -7.78 -15.49
N LYS A 353 7.35 -7.87 -14.76
CA LYS A 353 7.92 -9.12 -14.24
C LYS A 353 8.30 -8.93 -12.76
N PRO A 354 8.25 -9.99 -11.93
CA PRO A 354 8.69 -9.90 -10.54
C PRO A 354 10.12 -9.36 -10.41
N LEU A 355 10.43 -8.72 -9.29
CA LEU A 355 11.77 -8.18 -9.02
C LEU A 355 12.85 -9.27 -8.87
N ALA A 356 12.43 -10.51 -8.61
CA ALA A 356 13.31 -11.68 -8.61
C ALA A 356 13.71 -12.16 -10.04
N ASP A 357 13.03 -11.71 -11.09
CA ASP A 357 13.29 -12.10 -12.48
C ASP A 357 14.65 -11.60 -12.99
N GLU A 358 15.24 -12.30 -13.95
CA GLU A 358 16.51 -11.89 -14.59
C GLU A 358 16.43 -10.50 -15.24
N ARG A 359 15.25 -10.07 -15.68
CA ARG A 359 15.03 -8.71 -16.16
C ARG A 359 15.43 -7.65 -15.13
N ASN A 360 15.22 -7.95 -13.85
CA ASN A 360 15.50 -7.06 -12.72
C ASN A 360 16.80 -7.45 -11.99
N LYS A 361 17.67 -8.24 -12.62
CA LYS A 361 18.88 -8.81 -12.00
C LYS A 361 19.70 -7.81 -11.20
N ALA A 362 19.98 -6.63 -11.75
CA ALA A 362 20.82 -5.64 -11.09
C ALA A 362 20.24 -5.19 -9.74
N PHE A 363 18.93 -4.91 -9.70
CA PHE A 363 18.25 -4.52 -8.47
C PHE A 363 18.05 -5.70 -7.51
N ARG A 364 17.74 -6.89 -8.03
CA ARG A 364 17.68 -8.13 -7.25
C ARG A 364 18.99 -8.39 -6.50
N ASP A 365 20.11 -8.28 -7.20
CA ASP A 365 21.44 -8.46 -6.61
C ASP A 365 21.73 -7.39 -5.54
N ASP A 366 21.29 -6.14 -5.77
CA ASP A 366 21.42 -5.05 -4.79
C ASP A 366 20.62 -5.36 -3.51
N ILE A 367 19.36 -5.81 -3.60
CA ILE A 367 18.56 -6.24 -2.43
C ILE A 367 19.24 -7.39 -1.69
N ILE A 368 19.69 -8.42 -2.42
CA ILE A 368 20.38 -9.57 -1.82
C ILE A 368 21.66 -9.11 -1.10
N GLY A 369 22.40 -8.15 -1.67
CA GLY A 369 23.59 -7.60 -1.03
C GLY A 369 23.26 -6.81 0.24
N TRP A 370 22.28 -5.89 0.17
CA TRP A 370 21.85 -5.09 1.32
C TRP A 370 21.28 -5.94 2.45
N SER A 371 20.48 -6.96 2.14
CA SER A 371 19.85 -7.85 3.13
C SER A 371 20.83 -8.56 4.06
N LYS A 372 22.09 -8.76 3.61
CA LYS A 372 23.15 -9.42 4.38
C LYS A 372 23.86 -8.50 5.39
N MET A 373 23.64 -7.19 5.31
CA MET A 373 24.38 -6.22 6.12
C MET A 373 23.53 -5.12 6.75
N CYS A 374 22.27 -4.96 6.35
CA CYS A 374 21.35 -3.96 6.89
C CYS A 374 20.19 -4.65 7.61
N ASP A 375 20.10 -4.43 8.93
CA ASP A 375 19.03 -5.01 9.76
C ASP A 375 17.69 -4.25 9.63
N ARG A 376 17.73 -3.01 9.11
CA ARG A 376 16.58 -2.13 8.89
C ARG A 376 16.54 -1.62 7.46
N LEU A 377 16.53 -2.56 6.52
CA LEU A 377 16.37 -2.26 5.10
C LEU A 377 14.91 -1.90 4.80
N TYR A 378 14.68 -0.73 4.25
CA TYR A 378 13.39 -0.30 3.73
C TYR A 378 13.43 -0.27 2.20
N ILE A 379 12.27 -0.45 1.58
CA ILE A 379 12.10 -0.36 0.14
C ILE A 379 11.21 0.83 -0.20
N TRP A 380 11.62 1.55 -1.25
CA TRP A 380 10.74 2.44 -1.99
C TRP A 380 10.45 1.77 -3.34
N ASP A 381 9.26 1.18 -3.45
CA ASP A 381 8.77 0.53 -4.67
C ASP A 381 7.79 1.44 -5.43
N TYR A 382 7.68 1.27 -6.74
CA TYR A 382 6.88 2.14 -7.61
C TYR A 382 5.79 1.34 -8.31
N THR A 383 4.52 1.65 -8.03
CA THR A 383 3.37 0.86 -8.47
C THR A 383 2.43 1.59 -9.42
N THR A 384 2.82 2.77 -9.90
CA THR A 384 2.05 3.58 -10.87
C THR A 384 2.93 4.06 -12.04
N ASN A 385 2.29 4.64 -13.05
CA ASN A 385 2.96 5.50 -14.02
C ASN A 385 2.78 6.98 -13.65
N PHE A 386 3.84 7.64 -13.20
CA PHE A 386 3.81 9.06 -12.81
C PHE A 386 3.60 10.00 -13.99
N ARG A 387 4.01 9.60 -15.20
CA ARG A 387 3.77 10.39 -16.42
C ARG A 387 2.30 10.35 -16.84
N HIS A 388 1.60 9.25 -16.53
CA HIS A 388 0.22 9.02 -16.95
C HIS A 388 -0.55 8.21 -15.90
N HIS A 389 -1.02 8.84 -14.82
CA HIS A 389 -1.72 8.14 -13.71
C HIS A 389 -2.96 7.34 -14.15
N ILE A 390 -3.63 7.77 -15.24
CA ILE A 390 -4.84 7.12 -15.75
C ILE A 390 -4.54 6.05 -16.82
N MET A 391 -3.36 6.03 -17.44
CA MET A 391 -3.08 5.11 -18.54
C MET A 391 -3.01 3.65 -18.05
N PRO A 392 -3.42 2.64 -18.86
CA PRO A 392 -3.27 1.24 -18.49
C PRO A 392 -1.83 0.93 -18.09
N HIS A 393 -1.65 0.36 -16.89
CA HIS A 393 -0.33 0.09 -16.32
C HIS A 393 -0.28 -1.33 -15.74
N PRO A 394 -0.14 -2.38 -16.58
CA PRO A 394 -0.35 -3.77 -16.18
C PRO A 394 0.77 -4.35 -15.27
N ASN A 395 0.75 -3.98 -13.98
CA ASN A 395 1.70 -4.41 -12.94
C ASN A 395 1.02 -5.10 -11.73
N LEU A 396 -0.26 -5.45 -11.80
CA LEU A 396 -0.98 -6.15 -10.71
C LEU A 396 -0.36 -7.52 -10.37
N ARG A 397 -0.01 -8.32 -11.38
CA ARG A 397 0.55 -9.68 -11.21
C ARG A 397 1.87 -9.72 -10.42
N VAL A 398 2.61 -8.61 -10.35
CA VAL A 398 3.91 -8.59 -9.67
C VAL A 398 3.82 -8.17 -8.20
N LEU A 399 2.70 -7.58 -7.75
CA LEU A 399 2.57 -7.02 -6.40
C LEU A 399 2.83 -8.08 -5.32
N GLY A 400 2.14 -9.23 -5.40
CA GLY A 400 2.33 -10.35 -4.46
C GLY A 400 3.77 -10.88 -4.46
N PRO A 401 4.30 -11.33 -5.61
CA PRO A 401 5.69 -11.79 -5.71
C PRO A 401 6.74 -10.78 -5.23
N ASN A 402 6.55 -9.48 -5.48
CA ASN A 402 7.48 -8.43 -5.06
C ASN A 402 7.48 -8.26 -3.53
N VAL A 403 6.30 -8.10 -2.92
CA VAL A 403 6.19 -7.95 -1.46
C VAL A 403 6.75 -9.17 -0.74
N LYS A 404 6.45 -10.38 -1.23
CA LYS A 404 7.05 -11.61 -0.71
C LYS A 404 8.57 -11.62 -0.86
N PHE A 405 9.08 -11.25 -2.03
CA PHE A 405 10.53 -11.17 -2.28
C PHE A 405 11.22 -10.21 -1.29
N PHE A 406 10.63 -9.06 -1.00
CA PHE A 406 11.15 -8.13 0.00
C PHE A 406 11.19 -8.75 1.40
N ALA A 407 10.08 -9.35 1.84
CA ALA A 407 9.99 -9.99 3.16
C ALA A 407 11.01 -11.13 3.32
N ASP A 408 11.19 -11.95 2.28
CA ASP A 408 12.17 -13.05 2.27
C ASP A 408 13.64 -12.56 2.34
N HIS A 409 13.89 -11.28 2.03
CA HIS A 409 15.22 -10.65 2.05
C HIS A 409 15.39 -9.63 3.18
N ASN A 410 14.78 -9.91 4.34
CA ASN A 410 14.96 -9.15 5.59
C ASN A 410 14.58 -7.66 5.50
N VAL A 411 13.75 -7.27 4.53
CA VAL A 411 13.15 -5.93 4.49
C VAL A 411 12.23 -5.74 5.69
N LYS A 412 12.32 -4.57 6.33
CA LYS A 412 11.51 -4.19 7.50
C LYS A 412 10.49 -3.11 7.20
N GLY A 413 10.61 -2.39 6.09
CA GLY A 413 9.67 -1.35 5.73
C GLY A 413 9.46 -1.25 4.23
N ILE A 414 8.23 -1.01 3.79
CA ILE A 414 7.92 -0.88 2.37
C ILE A 414 7.03 0.35 2.16
N PHE A 415 7.50 1.22 1.28
CA PHE A 415 6.77 2.35 0.72
C PHE A 415 6.42 2.03 -0.73
N GLU A 416 5.15 1.75 -1.00
CA GLU A 416 4.63 1.42 -2.32
C GLU A 416 4.07 2.68 -2.97
N GLN A 417 4.90 3.41 -3.70
CA GLN A 417 4.52 4.69 -4.29
C GLN A 417 3.53 4.51 -5.44
N GLY A 418 2.30 4.94 -5.20
CA GLY A 418 1.21 4.94 -6.16
C GLY A 418 0.87 6.33 -6.70
N ALA A 419 -0.29 6.45 -7.34
CA ALA A 419 -0.85 7.75 -7.71
C ALA A 419 -1.40 8.45 -6.45
N TYR A 420 -0.55 9.26 -5.82
CA TYR A 420 -0.82 9.87 -4.51
C TYR A 420 -1.42 11.28 -4.59
N THR A 421 -1.61 11.83 -5.79
CA THR A 421 -2.01 13.23 -6.00
C THR A 421 -3.44 13.39 -6.51
N THR A 422 -4.14 12.30 -6.80
CA THR A 422 -5.46 12.36 -7.45
C THR A 422 -6.28 11.07 -7.29
N ASN A 423 -7.60 11.19 -7.39
CA ASN A 423 -8.51 10.04 -7.53
C ASN A 423 -8.57 9.54 -8.98
N GLY A 424 -9.11 8.34 -9.18
CA GLY A 424 -9.43 7.80 -10.51
C GLY A 424 -8.23 7.47 -11.39
N ALA A 425 -7.02 7.39 -10.79
CA ALA A 425 -5.89 6.71 -11.40
C ALA A 425 -6.25 5.25 -11.70
N GLU A 426 -5.55 4.66 -12.66
CA GLU A 426 -5.86 3.32 -13.15
C GLU A 426 -5.85 2.31 -12.01
N MET A 427 -6.97 1.60 -11.80
CA MET A 427 -7.16 0.55 -10.78
C MET A 427 -6.58 0.92 -9.39
N ALA A 428 -6.73 2.17 -8.97
CA ALA A 428 -6.08 2.72 -7.77
C ALA A 428 -6.53 2.02 -6.48
N GLU A 429 -7.84 1.86 -6.29
CA GLU A 429 -8.42 1.22 -5.10
C GLU A 429 -8.02 -0.25 -5.00
N LEU A 430 -7.99 -0.96 -6.15
CA LEU A 430 -7.52 -2.34 -6.23
C LEU A 430 -6.07 -2.46 -5.75
N ARG A 431 -5.16 -1.61 -6.28
CA ARG A 431 -3.75 -1.64 -5.85
C ARG A 431 -3.58 -1.28 -4.40
N ALA A 432 -4.24 -0.21 -3.94
CA ALA A 432 -4.18 0.22 -2.55
C ALA A 432 -4.59 -0.92 -1.61
N TRP A 433 -5.73 -1.58 -1.88
CA TRP A 433 -6.25 -2.66 -1.06
C TRP A 433 -5.35 -3.90 -1.07
N VAL A 434 -4.98 -4.38 -2.27
CA VAL A 434 -4.12 -5.58 -2.41
C VAL A 434 -2.78 -5.36 -1.71
N LEU A 435 -2.14 -4.20 -1.92
CA LEU A 435 -0.88 -3.87 -1.26
C LEU A 435 -1.06 -3.79 0.26
N ALA A 436 -2.12 -3.19 0.78
CA ALA A 436 -2.34 -3.16 2.22
C ALA A 436 -2.43 -4.57 2.84
N LYS A 437 -3.11 -5.51 2.15
CA LYS A 437 -3.21 -6.91 2.60
C LYS A 437 -1.88 -7.63 2.55
N LEU A 438 -1.13 -7.48 1.46
CA LEU A 438 0.20 -8.08 1.30
C LEU A 438 1.23 -7.50 2.28
N LEU A 439 1.17 -6.19 2.55
CA LEU A 439 2.08 -5.55 3.49
C LEU A 439 1.78 -5.98 4.94
N TRP A 440 0.53 -6.26 5.29
CA TRP A 440 0.21 -6.84 6.59
C TRP A 440 0.69 -8.29 6.69
N ASP A 441 0.41 -9.12 5.69
CA ASP A 441 0.82 -10.52 5.62
C ASP A 441 1.41 -10.86 4.24
N PRO A 442 2.75 -10.82 4.11
CA PRO A 442 3.46 -11.10 2.85
C PRO A 442 3.33 -12.55 2.35
N SER A 443 2.73 -13.45 3.13
CA SER A 443 2.54 -14.85 2.72
C SER A 443 1.27 -15.06 1.88
N ARG A 444 0.37 -14.07 1.83
CA ARG A 444 -0.90 -14.17 1.09
C ARG A 444 -0.68 -14.25 -0.42
N ASP A 445 -1.57 -14.97 -1.09
CA ASP A 445 -1.59 -15.06 -2.55
C ASP A 445 -2.13 -13.75 -3.15
N GLY A 446 -1.27 -13.03 -3.85
CA GLY A 446 -1.60 -11.76 -4.50
C GLY A 446 -2.67 -11.91 -5.59
N GLU A 447 -2.69 -13.00 -6.34
CA GLU A 447 -3.70 -13.25 -7.38
C GLU A 447 -5.06 -13.55 -6.73
N ALA A 448 -5.07 -14.31 -5.63
CA ALA A 448 -6.29 -14.54 -4.86
C ALA A 448 -6.88 -13.23 -4.31
N LEU A 449 -6.03 -12.34 -3.79
CA LEU A 449 -6.42 -11.00 -3.32
C LEU A 449 -6.98 -10.13 -4.44
N ILE A 450 -6.34 -10.11 -5.61
CA ILE A 450 -6.83 -9.38 -6.78
C ILE A 450 -8.22 -9.89 -7.17
N ASN A 451 -8.39 -11.21 -7.23
CA ASN A 451 -9.68 -11.82 -7.57
C ASN A 451 -10.75 -11.49 -6.53
N GLU A 452 -10.44 -11.59 -5.23
CA GLU A 452 -11.33 -11.24 -4.13
C GLU A 452 -11.79 -9.78 -4.21
N PHE A 453 -10.87 -8.84 -4.43
CA PHE A 453 -11.22 -7.45 -4.62
C PHE A 453 -12.14 -7.26 -5.82
N ILE A 454 -11.80 -7.84 -6.98
CA ILE A 454 -12.59 -7.63 -8.19
C ILE A 454 -14.01 -8.19 -8.02
N ASP A 455 -14.14 -9.37 -7.40
CA ASP A 455 -15.44 -9.99 -7.12
C ASP A 455 -16.29 -9.15 -6.17
N GLY A 456 -15.71 -8.65 -5.08
CA GLY A 456 -16.43 -7.83 -4.09
C GLY A 456 -16.72 -6.39 -4.55
N TYR A 457 -15.78 -5.78 -5.28
CA TYR A 457 -15.87 -4.37 -5.69
C TYR A 457 -16.65 -4.15 -6.99
N TYR A 458 -16.65 -5.12 -7.91
CA TYR A 458 -17.37 -5.00 -9.18
C TYR A 458 -18.59 -5.91 -9.30
N GLY A 459 -18.79 -6.86 -8.38
CA GLY A 459 -19.98 -7.72 -8.36
C GLY A 459 -20.16 -8.49 -9.68
N ALA A 460 -21.34 -8.38 -10.29
CA ALA A 460 -21.67 -9.08 -11.54
C ALA A 460 -20.75 -8.73 -12.72
N ALA A 461 -20.06 -7.58 -12.69
CA ALA A 461 -19.09 -7.20 -13.71
C ALA A 461 -17.71 -7.87 -13.57
N ALA A 462 -17.44 -8.52 -12.43
CA ALA A 462 -16.12 -9.08 -12.11
C ALA A 462 -15.51 -9.97 -13.21
N PRO A 463 -16.25 -10.90 -13.87
CA PRO A 463 -15.68 -11.72 -14.94
C PRO A 463 -15.12 -10.89 -16.10
N GLN A 464 -15.79 -9.80 -16.46
CA GLN A 464 -15.38 -8.94 -17.55
C GLN A 464 -14.22 -8.02 -17.15
N ILE A 465 -14.17 -7.54 -15.91
CA ILE A 465 -13.03 -6.79 -15.39
C ILE A 465 -11.76 -7.67 -15.37
N LYS A 466 -11.87 -8.93 -14.91
CA LYS A 466 -10.77 -9.91 -14.95
C LYS A 466 -10.29 -10.15 -16.38
N ALA A 467 -11.21 -10.29 -17.34
CA ALA A 467 -10.86 -10.46 -18.75
C ALA A 467 -10.14 -9.22 -19.33
N TYR A 468 -10.60 -8.00 -19.02
CA TYR A 468 -9.91 -6.75 -19.39
C TYR A 468 -8.47 -6.71 -18.86
N LEU A 469 -8.28 -6.96 -17.56
CA LEU A 469 -6.96 -6.97 -16.95
C LEU A 469 -6.05 -8.06 -17.54
N LYS A 470 -6.61 -9.23 -17.85
CA LYS A 470 -5.88 -10.30 -18.53
C LYS A 470 -5.36 -9.85 -19.89
N VAL A 471 -6.19 -9.18 -20.71
CA VAL A 471 -5.79 -8.69 -22.04
C VAL A 471 -4.60 -7.73 -21.96
N THR A 472 -4.64 -6.75 -21.06
CA THR A 472 -3.56 -5.76 -20.93
C THR A 472 -2.28 -6.36 -20.34
N HIS A 473 -2.41 -7.26 -19.36
CA HIS A 473 -1.27 -7.98 -18.80
C HIS A 473 -0.61 -8.94 -19.78
N ASP A 474 -1.39 -9.70 -20.55
CA ASP A 474 -0.82 -10.61 -21.54
C ASP A 474 -0.13 -9.84 -22.67
N ALA A 475 -0.67 -8.67 -23.06
CA ALA A 475 -0.08 -7.84 -24.10
C ALA A 475 1.30 -7.26 -23.70
N VAL A 476 1.47 -6.78 -22.46
CA VAL A 476 2.79 -6.28 -22.00
C VAL A 476 3.83 -7.38 -21.93
N GLU A 477 3.41 -8.60 -21.54
CA GLU A 477 4.31 -9.76 -21.47
C GLU A 477 4.71 -10.25 -22.86
N GLN A 478 3.75 -10.37 -23.78
CA GLN A 478 3.99 -10.81 -25.16
C GLN A 478 4.80 -9.78 -25.97
N GLY A 479 4.55 -8.48 -25.76
CA GLY A 479 5.27 -7.40 -26.41
C GLY A 479 6.74 -7.28 -25.97
N GLY A 480 7.10 -7.94 -24.86
CA GLY A 480 8.42 -7.84 -24.25
C GLY A 480 8.73 -6.42 -23.77
N ASP A 481 7.71 -5.60 -23.50
CA ASP A 481 7.87 -4.22 -23.05
C ASP A 481 8.63 -4.16 -21.71
N TRP A 482 9.46 -3.15 -21.53
CA TRP A 482 10.03 -2.80 -20.23
C TRP A 482 9.06 -1.85 -19.53
N LEU A 483 8.19 -2.37 -18.65
CA LEU A 483 7.20 -1.54 -17.96
C LEU A 483 7.83 -0.83 -16.74
N GLY A 484 8.31 0.40 -16.90
CA GLY A 484 8.79 1.25 -15.80
C GLY A 484 7.71 2.17 -15.22
N CYS A 485 8.04 2.97 -14.21
CA CYS A 485 7.10 3.91 -13.56
C CYS A 485 6.93 5.26 -14.31
N PHE A 486 7.55 5.39 -15.49
CA PHE A 486 7.44 6.55 -16.37
C PHE A 486 7.24 6.10 -17.82
N GLU A 487 6.28 5.20 -18.08
CA GLU A 487 5.98 4.75 -19.43
C GLU A 487 5.43 5.87 -20.31
N ASN A 488 5.72 5.80 -21.60
CA ASN A 488 5.10 6.67 -22.61
C ASN A 488 3.80 6.04 -23.13
N ASN A 489 2.89 6.88 -23.62
CA ASN A 489 1.64 6.42 -24.24
C ASN A 489 1.84 5.65 -25.56
N THR A 490 3.07 5.54 -26.07
CA THR A 490 3.46 4.79 -27.26
C THR A 490 3.98 3.38 -26.98
N ALA A 491 3.90 2.89 -25.73
CA ALA A 491 4.28 1.51 -25.39
C ALA A 491 3.56 0.46 -26.26
N LYS A 492 4.21 -0.68 -26.53
CA LYS A 492 3.74 -1.62 -27.58
C LYS A 492 2.43 -2.32 -27.18
N PHE A 493 2.25 -2.61 -25.89
CA PHE A 493 1.02 -3.18 -25.34
C PHE A 493 -0.20 -2.25 -25.47
N LEU A 494 0.00 -0.94 -25.71
CA LEU A 494 -1.07 0.03 -25.96
C LEU A 494 -1.42 0.13 -27.45
N ASN A 495 -1.50 -1.00 -28.15
CA ASN A 495 -1.88 -1.05 -29.56
C ASN A 495 -3.42 -1.13 -29.72
N LEU A 496 -3.89 -0.92 -30.96
CA LEU A 496 -5.32 -0.88 -31.27
C LEU A 496 -6.06 -2.16 -30.85
N ASP A 497 -5.50 -3.33 -31.14
CA ASP A 497 -6.15 -4.62 -30.90
C ASP A 497 -6.34 -4.85 -29.39
N THR A 498 -5.27 -4.69 -28.61
CA THR A 498 -5.32 -4.81 -27.14
C THR A 498 -6.33 -3.85 -26.52
N LEU A 499 -6.31 -2.56 -26.93
CA LEU A 499 -7.22 -1.55 -26.38
C LEU A 499 -8.68 -1.79 -26.79
N THR A 500 -8.92 -2.29 -28.01
CA THR A 500 -10.27 -2.59 -28.51
C THR A 500 -10.85 -3.81 -27.80
N GLN A 501 -10.09 -4.89 -27.64
CA GLN A 501 -10.51 -6.05 -26.84
C GLN A 501 -10.81 -5.65 -25.40
N GLY A 502 -9.93 -4.85 -24.79
CA GLY A 502 -10.14 -4.33 -23.45
C GLY A 502 -11.41 -3.49 -23.34
N TRP A 503 -11.68 -2.63 -24.33
CA TRP A 503 -12.90 -1.83 -24.39
C TRP A 503 -14.17 -2.69 -24.44
N HIS A 504 -14.18 -3.74 -25.27
CA HIS A 504 -15.33 -4.64 -25.35
C HIS A 504 -15.66 -5.30 -24.01
N HIS A 505 -14.64 -5.76 -23.28
CA HIS A 505 -14.83 -6.28 -21.92
C HIS A 505 -15.41 -5.22 -20.97
N LEU A 506 -14.88 -4.00 -21.00
CA LEU A 506 -15.36 -2.91 -20.14
C LEU A 506 -16.79 -2.47 -20.47
N LYS A 507 -17.20 -2.53 -21.75
CA LYS A 507 -18.59 -2.27 -22.15
C LYS A 507 -19.53 -3.40 -21.73
N ALA A 508 -19.10 -4.65 -21.87
CA ALA A 508 -19.86 -5.80 -21.39
C ALA A 508 -20.04 -5.76 -19.85
N ALA A 509 -18.99 -5.36 -19.12
CA ALA A 509 -19.03 -5.12 -17.67
C ALA A 509 -20.09 -4.07 -17.30
N GLU A 510 -20.14 -2.96 -18.04
CA GLU A 510 -21.11 -1.88 -17.77
C GLU A 510 -22.55 -2.32 -18.06
N THR A 511 -22.76 -3.07 -19.15
CA THR A 511 -24.06 -3.64 -19.51
C THR A 511 -24.58 -4.62 -18.46
N ALA A 512 -23.71 -5.37 -17.80
CA ALA A 512 -24.10 -6.28 -16.72
C ALA A 512 -24.64 -5.56 -15.46
N LEU A 513 -24.50 -4.24 -15.38
CA LEU A 513 -24.82 -3.42 -14.20
C LEU A 513 -25.84 -2.32 -14.51
N GLN A 514 -26.72 -2.51 -15.51
CA GLN A 514 -27.72 -1.50 -15.88
C GLN A 514 -28.63 -1.09 -14.71
N ASP A 515 -28.90 -2.01 -13.78
CA ASP A 515 -29.77 -1.79 -12.62
C ASP A 515 -29.02 -1.41 -11.34
N ASP A 516 -27.69 -1.34 -11.36
CA ASP A 516 -26.85 -0.93 -10.21
C ASP A 516 -26.01 0.31 -10.57
N PRO A 517 -26.51 1.54 -10.34
CA PRO A 517 -25.81 2.76 -10.72
C PRO A 517 -24.50 2.97 -9.95
N THR A 518 -24.34 2.36 -8.77
CA THR A 518 -23.13 2.45 -7.95
C THR A 518 -22.02 1.61 -8.55
N LEU A 519 -22.28 0.30 -8.78
CA LEU A 519 -21.32 -0.59 -9.41
C LEU A 519 -21.03 -0.17 -10.85
N ARG A 520 -22.06 0.25 -11.60
CA ARG A 520 -21.90 0.75 -12.97
C ARG A 520 -20.92 1.92 -13.03
N PHE A 521 -21.00 2.86 -12.09
CA PHE A 521 -20.06 3.97 -12.03
C PHE A 521 -18.62 3.52 -11.77
N ARG A 522 -18.39 2.49 -10.95
CA ARG A 522 -17.05 1.90 -10.76
C ARG A 522 -16.49 1.35 -12.07
N VAL A 523 -17.32 0.69 -12.89
CA VAL A 523 -16.91 0.23 -14.23
C VAL A 523 -16.64 1.40 -15.19
N GLN A 524 -17.44 2.46 -15.14
CA GLN A 524 -17.19 3.68 -15.93
C GLN A 524 -15.85 4.34 -15.56
N VAL A 525 -15.45 4.33 -14.29
CA VAL A 525 -14.10 4.78 -13.88
C VAL A 525 -13.02 3.87 -14.49
N ALA A 526 -13.23 2.56 -14.51
CA ALA A 526 -12.31 1.60 -15.16
C ALA A 526 -12.24 1.74 -16.70
N GLN A 527 -13.16 2.48 -17.33
CA GLN A 527 -13.12 2.82 -18.76
C GLN A 527 -12.18 3.99 -19.09
N LEU A 528 -11.92 4.88 -18.12
CA LEU A 528 -11.08 6.07 -18.32
C LEU A 528 -9.68 5.78 -18.90
N PRO A 529 -8.96 4.73 -18.47
CA PRO A 529 -7.65 4.39 -19.03
C PRO A 529 -7.64 4.15 -20.54
N VAL A 530 -8.65 3.43 -21.05
CA VAL A 530 -8.76 3.12 -22.47
C VAL A 530 -9.14 4.38 -23.25
N MET A 531 -10.13 5.14 -22.78
CA MET A 531 -10.53 6.42 -23.39
C MET A 531 -9.36 7.41 -23.46
N TYR A 532 -8.61 7.55 -22.36
CA TYR A 532 -7.41 8.39 -22.27
C TYR A 532 -6.38 8.01 -23.35
N THR A 533 -6.10 6.72 -23.50
CA THR A 533 -5.10 6.24 -24.46
C THR A 533 -5.54 6.47 -25.90
N PHE A 534 -6.82 6.21 -26.23
CA PHE A 534 -7.37 6.55 -27.55
C PHE A 534 -7.29 8.05 -27.84
N MET A 535 -7.69 8.92 -26.90
CA MET A 535 -7.65 10.37 -27.10
C MET A 535 -6.22 10.89 -27.30
N THR A 536 -5.26 10.44 -26.49
CA THR A 536 -3.86 10.91 -26.62
C THR A 536 -3.17 10.42 -27.89
N ARG A 537 -3.73 9.43 -28.58
CA ARG A 537 -3.22 8.83 -29.82
C ARG A 537 -4.25 8.78 -30.94
N TRP A 538 -5.20 9.72 -30.95
CA TRP A 538 -6.41 9.66 -31.77
C TRP A 538 -6.16 9.35 -33.26
N ASP A 539 -5.37 10.20 -33.94
CA ASP A 539 -5.10 10.05 -35.38
C ASP A 539 -4.33 8.75 -35.68
N ASN A 540 -3.40 8.36 -34.80
CA ASN A 540 -2.65 7.13 -34.93
C ASN A 540 -3.57 5.90 -34.81
N MET A 541 -4.50 5.91 -33.86
CA MET A 541 -5.46 4.82 -33.66
C MET A 541 -6.49 4.75 -34.79
N ARG A 542 -7.01 5.89 -35.27
CA ARG A 542 -7.89 5.94 -36.45
C ARG A 542 -7.19 5.41 -37.70
N GLY A 543 -5.93 5.80 -37.91
CA GLY A 543 -5.09 5.28 -38.99
C GLY A 543 -4.87 3.76 -38.90
N ALA A 544 -4.55 3.26 -37.70
CA ALA A 544 -4.41 1.82 -37.46
C ALA A 544 -5.72 1.05 -37.71
N ALA A 545 -6.86 1.58 -37.27
CA ALA A 545 -8.16 0.94 -37.46
C ALA A 545 -8.55 0.86 -38.94
N LYS A 546 -8.33 1.95 -39.69
CA LYS A 546 -8.53 1.97 -41.14
C LYS A 546 -7.61 0.99 -41.86
N ALA A 547 -6.34 0.92 -41.48
CA ALA A 547 -5.37 0.01 -42.08
C ALA A 547 -5.70 -1.46 -41.81
N ALA A 548 -6.22 -1.77 -40.62
CA ALA A 548 -6.63 -3.11 -40.22
C ALA A 548 -8.06 -3.48 -40.67
N ASN A 549 -8.81 -2.55 -41.27
CA ASN A 549 -10.25 -2.67 -41.51
C ASN A 549 -11.03 -3.09 -40.24
N ALA A 550 -10.63 -2.54 -39.10
CA ALA A 550 -11.20 -2.82 -37.78
C ALA A 550 -12.32 -1.84 -37.44
N GLU A 551 -13.29 -2.29 -36.64
CA GLU A 551 -14.33 -1.43 -36.07
C GLU A 551 -13.70 -0.38 -35.13
N TRP A 552 -14.21 0.85 -35.18
CA TRP A 552 -13.77 1.93 -34.31
C TRP A 552 -14.51 1.86 -32.96
N PRO A 553 -13.82 1.66 -31.82
CA PRO A 553 -14.50 1.38 -30.55
C PRO A 553 -14.98 2.63 -29.80
N MET A 554 -14.52 3.83 -30.19
CA MET A 554 -14.87 5.10 -29.54
C MET A 554 -15.99 5.81 -30.33
N PRO A 555 -16.62 6.85 -29.77
CA PRO A 555 -17.40 7.79 -30.57
C PRO A 555 -16.65 8.31 -31.81
N GLU A 556 -17.38 8.71 -32.86
CA GLU A 556 -16.76 9.23 -34.09
C GLU A 556 -15.96 10.51 -33.85
N SER A 557 -16.39 11.34 -32.89
CA SER A 557 -15.70 12.56 -32.51
C SER A 557 -14.88 12.38 -31.23
N ILE A 558 -13.63 12.85 -31.26
CA ILE A 558 -12.80 12.98 -30.06
C ILE A 558 -13.45 13.88 -29.00
N LYS A 559 -14.22 14.89 -29.43
CA LYS A 559 -14.91 15.81 -28.51
C LYS A 559 -15.96 15.09 -27.69
N GLU A 560 -16.72 14.18 -28.31
CA GLU A 560 -17.72 13.38 -27.62
C GLU A 560 -17.05 12.42 -26.62
N THR A 561 -15.95 11.77 -27.02
CA THR A 561 -15.13 10.93 -26.12
C THR A 561 -14.61 11.75 -24.93
N TYR A 562 -14.15 12.97 -25.18
CA TYR A 562 -13.64 13.88 -24.15
C TYR A 562 -14.73 14.34 -23.17
N GLU A 563 -15.92 14.67 -23.66
CA GLU A 563 -17.07 15.04 -22.82
C GLU A 563 -17.52 13.88 -21.92
N GLN A 564 -17.57 12.66 -22.46
CA GLN A 564 -17.83 11.44 -21.68
C GLN A 564 -16.75 11.24 -20.60
N PHE A 565 -15.47 11.36 -20.98
CA PHE A 565 -14.35 11.23 -20.05
C PHE A 565 -14.46 12.24 -18.91
N LEU A 566 -14.65 13.53 -19.23
CA LEU A 566 -14.75 14.60 -18.23
C LEU A 566 -15.94 14.40 -17.28
N THR A 567 -17.05 13.87 -17.77
CA THR A 567 -18.24 13.61 -16.94
C THR A 567 -17.93 12.61 -15.85
N ILE A 568 -17.29 11.48 -16.21
CA ILE A 568 -16.88 10.44 -15.27
C ILE A 568 -15.76 10.94 -14.35
N ALA A 569 -14.73 11.59 -14.93
CA ALA A 569 -13.58 12.09 -14.20
C ALA A 569 -13.96 13.13 -13.14
N LYS A 570 -14.84 14.08 -13.46
CA LYS A 570 -15.37 15.05 -12.49
C LYS A 570 -16.17 14.36 -11.39
N LYS A 571 -17.02 13.40 -11.74
CA LYS A 571 -17.80 12.64 -10.73
C LYS A 571 -16.89 11.83 -9.79
N LYS A 572 -15.73 11.35 -10.25
CA LYS A 572 -14.73 10.64 -9.43
C LYS A 572 -13.75 11.59 -8.73
N ASN A 573 -13.90 12.91 -8.89
CA ASN A 573 -12.98 13.92 -8.36
C ASN A 573 -11.52 13.71 -8.83
N VAL A 574 -11.35 13.36 -10.12
CA VAL A 574 -10.04 13.37 -10.78
C VAL A 574 -9.59 14.82 -10.93
N THR A 575 -8.37 15.10 -10.49
CA THR A 575 -7.76 16.43 -10.49
C THR A 575 -6.48 16.51 -11.32
N ARG A 576 -5.85 15.37 -11.59
CA ARG A 576 -4.57 15.29 -12.32
C ARG A 576 -4.55 14.07 -13.22
N LEU A 577 -3.80 14.17 -14.33
CA LEU A 577 -3.52 13.06 -15.24
C LEU A 577 -2.08 12.52 -15.11
N ASN A 578 -1.24 13.23 -14.37
CA ASN A 578 0.16 12.93 -14.08
C ASN A 578 0.51 13.49 -12.69
N GLU A 579 1.72 13.21 -12.21
CA GLU A 579 2.16 13.61 -10.87
C GLU A 579 2.16 15.15 -10.69
N TRP A 580 2.53 15.90 -11.72
CA TRP A 580 2.97 17.29 -11.58
C TRP A 580 1.87 18.32 -11.82
N GLN A 581 0.96 18.08 -12.77
CA GLN A 581 0.07 19.11 -13.31
C GLN A 581 -1.40 18.87 -12.92
N GLU A 582 -2.03 19.94 -12.41
CA GLU A 582 -3.48 19.98 -12.21
C GLU A 582 -4.23 20.18 -13.53
N GLY A 583 -5.43 19.59 -13.59
CA GLY A 583 -6.32 19.66 -14.73
C GLY A 583 -6.03 18.61 -15.81
N PHE A 584 -6.64 18.83 -16.97
CA PHE A 584 -6.72 17.88 -18.07
C PHE A 584 -5.96 18.34 -19.32
N SER A 585 -4.96 19.21 -19.16
CA SER A 585 -4.26 19.90 -20.25
C SER A 585 -3.70 18.99 -21.35
N THR A 586 -3.33 17.75 -20.99
CA THR A 586 -2.87 16.73 -21.94
C THR A 586 -3.99 16.32 -22.92
N LEU A 587 -5.22 16.20 -22.43
CA LEU A 587 -6.40 15.88 -23.24
C LEU A 587 -6.92 17.11 -23.99
N ASP A 588 -6.91 18.29 -23.38
CA ASP A 588 -7.27 19.55 -24.07
C ASP A 588 -6.44 19.73 -25.35
N LYS A 589 -5.12 19.58 -25.24
CA LYS A 589 -4.19 19.61 -26.38
C LYS A 589 -4.43 18.48 -27.38
N ALA A 590 -4.96 17.32 -26.95
CA ALA A 590 -5.29 16.24 -27.87
C ALA A 590 -6.53 16.58 -28.72
N VAL A 591 -7.56 17.14 -28.09
CA VAL A 591 -8.78 17.61 -28.77
C VAL A 591 -8.47 18.75 -29.74
N GLU A 592 -7.66 19.73 -29.35
CA GLU A 592 -7.26 20.85 -30.22
C GLU A 592 -6.52 20.38 -31.48
N ARG A 593 -5.60 19.41 -31.34
CA ARG A 593 -4.82 18.87 -32.46
C ARG A 593 -5.70 18.12 -33.46
N ALA A 594 -6.65 17.34 -32.98
CA ALA A 594 -7.57 16.56 -33.81
C ALA A 594 -8.64 17.41 -34.50
N GLY A 595 -9.03 18.56 -33.92
CA GLY A 595 -9.99 19.49 -34.52
C GLY A 595 -9.40 20.47 -35.54
N SER A 596 -8.07 20.47 -35.72
CA SER A 596 -7.34 21.32 -36.66
C SER A 596 -7.06 20.64 -38.02
N GLN A 597 -7.59 19.43 -38.22
CA GLN A 597 -7.56 18.63 -39.45
C GLN A 597 -9.00 18.40 -39.93
#